data_AF-A0A959Y7V5-F1
#
_entry.id   AF-A0A959Y7V5-F1
#
_cell.length_a   1.000
_cell.length_b   1.000
_cell.length_c   1.000
_cell.angle_alpha   90.00
_cell.angle_beta   90.00
_cell.angle_gamma   90.00
#
_symmetry.space_group_name_H-M   'P 1'
#
loop_
_entity.id
_entity.type
_entity.pdbx_description
1 polymer ?
#
loop_
_entity_poly.entity_id
_entity_poly.type
_entity_poly.pdbx_seq_one_letter_code
_entity_poly.pdbx_strand_id
1 'polypeptide(L)'
;MPGLYLHIPFCRRACTYCDFHFSTSLGTKDRVLKAMARELEERAPGFDHGPLTSIYFGGGTPSLLEPRELEALLDRVRRPFTVDPEAEVT
;
A
#
# COMPACT_ATOMS: atom_id res chain seq x y z
N MET A 1 11.24 -3.10 14.90
CA MET A 1 9.81 -3.26 14.62
C MET A 1 9.62 -3.11 13.12
N PRO A 2 9.35 -4.22 12.41
CA PRO A 2 9.21 -4.20 10.96
C PRO A 2 7.93 -3.49 10.54
N GLY A 3 8.03 -2.59 9.55
CA GLY A 3 6.90 -1.83 9.04
C GLY A 3 6.79 -1.95 7.52
N LEU A 4 5.57 -1.91 7.00
CA LEU A 4 5.27 -1.91 5.58
C LEU A 4 4.71 -0.55 5.17
N TYR A 5 5.32 0.11 4.18
CA TYR A 5 4.80 1.34 3.60
C TYR A 5 4.24 1.07 2.19
N LEU A 6 2.96 1.39 1.99
CA LEU A 6 2.25 1.27 0.71
C LEU A 6 2.03 2.66 0.12
N HIS A 7 2.80 2.97 -0.92
CA HIS A 7 2.70 4.24 -1.62
C HIS A 7 1.55 4.21 -2.64
N ILE A 8 0.43 4.89 -2.36
CA ILE A 8 -0.74 5.02 -3.24
C ILE A 8 -0.61 6.34 -4.04
N PRO A 9 -0.15 6.31 -5.30
CA PRO A 9 0.27 7.51 -6.02
C PRO A 9 -0.91 8.22 -6.70
N PHE A 10 -2.14 8.15 -6.19
CA PHE A 10 -3.30 8.68 -6.89
C PHE A 10 -3.82 9.95 -6.25
N CYS A 11 -4.04 10.99 -7.06
CA CYS A 11 -4.65 12.25 -6.66
C CYS A 11 -5.78 12.61 -7.64
N ARG A 12 -6.85 13.25 -7.16
CA ARG A 12 -7.90 13.77 -8.07
C ARG A 12 -7.44 14.96 -8.91
N ARG A 13 -6.49 15.73 -8.38
CA ARG A 13 -5.91 16.92 -9.03
C ARG A 13 -4.44 17.05 -8.67
N ALA A 14 -3.69 17.71 -9.55
CA ALA A 14 -2.34 18.14 -9.25
C ALA A 14 -2.38 19.40 -8.38
N CYS A 15 -1.85 19.34 -7.16
CA CYS A 15 -1.69 20.50 -6.29
C CYS A 15 -0.35 21.17 -6.61
N THR A 16 -0.34 22.48 -6.84
CA THR A 16 0.87 23.24 -7.21
C THR A 16 1.93 23.30 -6.11
N TYR A 17 1.55 23.01 -4.86
CA TYR A 17 2.43 22.99 -3.70
C TYR A 17 2.90 21.59 -3.30
N CYS A 18 2.44 20.54 -3.98
CA CYS A 18 2.69 19.16 -3.56
C CYS A 18 3.98 18.62 -4.17
N ASP A 19 4.96 18.33 -3.30
CA ASP A 19 6.26 17.76 -3.69
C ASP A 19 6.29 16.22 -3.64
N PHE A 20 5.18 15.57 -3.25
CA PHE A 20 5.11 14.11 -3.23
C PHE A 20 4.94 13.55 -4.65
N HIS A 21 5.38 12.32 -4.86
CA HIS A 21 5.08 11.60 -6.10
C HIS A 21 3.58 11.28 -6.17
N PHE A 22 2.92 11.69 -7.27
CA PHE A 22 1.52 11.38 -7.54
C PHE A 22 1.23 11.29 -9.03
N SER A 23 0.05 10.78 -9.34
CA SER A 23 -0.56 10.64 -10.64
C SER A 23 -2.02 11.04 -10.55
N THR A 24 -2.51 11.80 -11.54
CA THR A 24 -3.93 12.12 -11.70
C THR A 24 -4.67 11.12 -12.60
N SER A 25 -3.95 10.13 -13.14
CA SER A 25 -4.49 9.12 -14.04
C SER A 25 -5.13 7.96 -13.27
N LEU A 26 -6.35 8.16 -12.77
CA LEU A 26 -7.08 7.14 -12.00
C LEU A 26 -7.39 5.86 -12.79
N GLY A 27 -7.39 5.90 -14.12
CA GLY A 27 -7.63 4.73 -14.97
C GLY A 27 -6.57 3.62 -14.85
N THR A 28 -5.39 3.91 -14.28
CA THR A 28 -4.35 2.90 -14.04
C THR A 28 -4.39 2.31 -12.63
N LYS A 29 -5.34 2.73 -11.77
CA LYS A 29 -5.46 2.31 -10.37
C LYS A 29 -5.42 0.80 -10.20
N ASP A 30 -6.31 0.08 -10.88
CA ASP A 30 -6.39 -1.38 -10.78
C ASP A 30 -5.10 -2.07 -11.20
N ARG A 31 -4.42 -1.54 -12.22
CA ARG A 31 -3.15 -2.09 -12.70
C ARG A 31 -2.05 -1.90 -11.66
N VAL A 32 -2.01 -0.75 -11.01
CA VAL A 32 -1.04 -0.46 -9.93
C VAL A 32 -1.31 -1.32 -8.71
N LEU A 33 -2.56 -1.47 -8.26
CA LEU A 33 -2.91 -2.34 -7.14
C LEU A 33 -2.55 -3.81 -7.41
N LYS A 34 -2.78 -4.30 -8.63
CA LYS A 34 -2.35 -5.65 -9.06
C LYS A 34 -0.83 -5.79 -9.06
N ALA A 35 -0.11 -4.76 -9.51
CA ALA A 35 1.36 -4.76 -9.49
C ALA A 35 1.91 -4.74 -8.06
N MET A 36 1.33 -3.97 -7.15
CA MET A 36 1.67 -3.97 -5.72
C MET A 36 1.47 -5.35 -5.10
N ALA A 37 0.33 -5.99 -5.37
CA ALA A 37 0.08 -7.35 -4.87
C ALA A 37 1.14 -8.35 -5.35
N ARG A 38 1.56 -8.25 -6.63
CA ARG A 38 2.65 -9.07 -7.17
C ARG A 38 3.99 -8.77 -6.50
N GLU A 39 4.29 -7.49 -6.25
CA GLU A 39 5.53 -7.09 -5.59
C GLU A 39 5.59 -7.59 -4.14
N LEU A 40 4.48 -7.60 -3.41
CA LEU A 40 4.39 -8.18 -2.07
C LEU A 40 4.79 -9.67 -2.08
N GLU A 41 4.26 -10.44 -3.04
CA GLU A 41 4.58 -11.86 -3.20
C GLU A 41 6.05 -12.07 -3.59
N GLU A 42 6.62 -11.21 -4.45
CA GLU A 42 8.03 -11.29 -4.89
C GLU A 42 9.02 -10.92 -3.78
N ARG A 43 8.69 -9.97 -2.91
CA ARG A 43 9.59 -9.48 -1.86
C ARG A 43 9.56 -10.30 -0.58
N ALA A 44 8.43 -10.94 -0.27
CA ALA A 44 8.26 -11.65 0.99
C ALA A 44 9.31 -12.73 1.30
N PRO A 45 9.79 -13.56 0.33
CA PRO A 45 10.82 -14.55 0.62
C PRO A 45 12.14 -13.96 1.14
N GLY A 46 12.43 -12.69 0.83
CA GLY A 46 13.63 -11.98 1.30
C GLY A 46 13.43 -11.21 2.60
N PHE A 47 12.27 -11.33 3.24
CA PHE A 47 11.93 -10.58 4.46
C PHE A 47 12.01 -11.50 5.68
N ASP A 48 13.08 -11.37 6.46
CA ASP A 48 13.38 -12.19 7.64
C ASP A 48 13.25 -11.44 8.98
N HIS A 49 12.64 -10.26 8.95
CA HIS A 49 12.62 -9.34 10.10
C HIS A 49 11.55 -9.65 11.17
N GLY A 50 10.79 -10.74 11.02
CA GLY A 50 9.68 -11.12 11.90
C GLY A 50 8.32 -10.52 11.50
N PRO A 51 7.30 -10.56 12.37
CA PRO A 51 5.97 -10.05 12.06
C PRO A 51 5.97 -8.54 11.78
N LEU A 52 5.15 -8.10 10.82
CA LEU A 52 4.88 -6.68 10.59
C LEU A 52 4.12 -6.11 11.79
N THR A 53 4.70 -5.10 12.42
CA THR A 53 4.10 -4.38 13.56
C THR A 53 3.42 -3.08 13.15
N SER A 54 3.61 -2.64 11.91
CA SER A 54 2.92 -1.48 11.36
C SER A 54 2.74 -1.55 9.84
N ILE A 55 1.63 -0.99 9.35
CA ILE A 55 1.31 -0.85 7.94
C ILE A 55 0.86 0.61 7.72
N TYR A 56 1.61 1.34 6.90
CA TYR A 56 1.35 2.75 6.60
C TYR A 56 0.97 2.96 5.14
N PHE A 57 -0.08 3.74 4.90
CA PHE A 57 -0.49 4.16 3.56
C PHE A 57 -0.13 5.62 3.34
N GLY A 58 0.52 5.94 2.22
CA GLY A 58 0.87 7.33 1.92
C GLY A 58 1.05 7.59 0.43
N GLY A 59 1.62 8.74 0.09
CA GLY A 59 1.87 9.14 -1.29
C GLY A 59 0.92 10.22 -1.76
N GLY A 60 0.06 9.91 -2.73
CA GLY A 60 -1.00 10.80 -3.18
C GLY A 60 -2.13 10.88 -2.14
N THR A 61 -3.28 10.33 -2.48
CA THR A 61 -4.48 10.33 -1.63
C THR A 61 -4.94 8.89 -1.45
N PRO A 62 -4.42 8.17 -0.43
CA PRO A 62 -4.84 6.78 -0.15
C PRO A 62 -6.35 6.61 -0.01
N SER A 63 -7.06 7.64 0.49
CA SER A 63 -8.52 7.67 0.61
C SER A 63 -9.29 7.73 -0.71
N LEU A 64 -8.61 7.70 -1.86
CA LEU A 64 -9.22 7.45 -3.17
C LEU A 64 -9.42 5.95 -3.47
N LEU A 65 -8.83 5.07 -2.68
CA LEU A 65 -9.18 3.66 -2.67
C LEU A 65 -10.56 3.49 -2.04
N GLU A 66 -11.38 2.67 -2.66
CA GLU A 66 -12.64 2.23 -2.06
C GLU A 66 -12.34 1.24 -0.93
N PRO A 67 -13.22 1.13 0.08
CA PRO A 67 -13.01 0.21 1.20
C PRO A 67 -12.68 -1.22 0.78
N ARG A 68 -13.39 -1.73 -0.25
CA ARG A 68 -13.14 -3.06 -0.84
C ARG A 68 -11.74 -3.22 -1.44
N GLU A 69 -11.17 -2.15 -2.00
CA GLU A 69 -9.83 -2.18 -2.59
C GLU A 69 -8.77 -2.18 -1.50
N LEU A 70 -8.99 -1.42 -0.42
CA LEU A 70 -8.13 -1.40 0.74
C LEU A 70 -8.13 -2.75 1.48
N GLU A 71 -9.31 -3.33 1.70
CA GLU A 71 -9.47 -4.68 2.26
C GLU A 71 -8.74 -5.72 1.42
N ALA A 72 -8.95 -5.71 0.10
CA ALA A 72 -8.26 -6.63 -0.81
C ALA A 72 -6.74 -6.46 -0.77
N LEU A 73 -6.23 -5.23 -0.64
CA LEU A 73 -4.80 -4.97 -0.54
C LEU A 73 -4.23 -5.48 0.79
N LEU A 74 -4.91 -5.24 1.91
CA LEU A 74 -4.52 -5.76 3.22
C LEU A 74 -4.53 -7.29 3.26
N ASP A 75 -5.51 -7.93 2.64
CA ASP A 75 -5.55 -9.39 2.49
C ASP A 75 -4.37 -9.91 1.67
N ARG A 76 -3.92 -9.14 0.67
CA ARG A 76 -2.70 -9.48 -0.10
C ARG A 76 -1.43 -9.33 0.71
N VAL A 77 -1.37 -8.40 1.67
CA VAL A 77 -0.26 -8.27 2.62
C VAL A 77 -0.21 -9.47 3.57
N ARG A 78 -1.36 -9.88 4.14
CA ARG A 78 -1.43 -10.96 5.13
C ARG A 78 -1.13 -12.36 4.57
N ARG A 79 -1.10 -12.52 3.24
CA ARG A 79 -0.82 -13.81 2.60
C ARG A 79 0.65 -14.22 2.73
N PRO A 80 1.62 -13.40 2.28
CA PRO A 80 3.01 -13.78 2.37
C PRO A 80 3.75 -13.19 3.59
N PHE A 81 3.15 -12.24 4.32
CA PHE A 81 3.72 -11.68 5.56
C PHE A 81 2.89 -12.08 6.78
N THR A 82 3.58 -12.42 7.87
CA THR A 82 2.97 -12.47 9.21
C THR A 82 2.74 -11.03 9.68
N VAL A 83 1.52 -10.71 10.10
CA VAL A 83 1.16 -9.40 10.66
C VAL A 83 0.80 -9.58 12.12
N ASP A 84 1.36 -8.74 12.98
CA ASP A 84 1.03 -8.72 14.39
C ASP A 84 -0.47 -8.38 14.57
N PRO A 85 -1.23 -9.11 15.41
CA PRO A 85 -2.63 -8.78 15.70
C PRO A 85 -2.83 -7.36 16.22
N GLU A 86 -1.84 -6.80 16.91
CA GLU A 86 -1.83 -5.44 17.46
C GLU A 86 -1.09 -4.45 16.54
N ALA A 87 -0.84 -4.82 15.27
CA ALA A 87 -0.16 -3.95 14.32
C ALA A 87 -0.90 -2.63 14.12
N GLU A 88 -0.16 -1.53 14.14
CA GLU A 88 -0.71 -0.21 13.80
C GLU A 88 -1.00 -0.14 12.29
N VAL A 89 -2.20 0.29 11.90
CA VAL A 89 -2.58 0.46 10.50
C VAL A 89 -3.07 1.90 10.29
N THR A 90 -2.29 2.71 9.56
CA THR A 90 -2.49 4.18 9.46
C THR A 90 -2.37 4.69 8.02
#